data_AF-A0A7T6XUN5-F1
#
_entry.id   AF-A0A7T6XUN5-F1
#
_cell.length_a   1.000
_cell.length_b   1.000
_cell.length_c   1.000
_cell.angle_alpha   90.00
_cell.angle_beta   90.00
_cell.angle_gamma   90.00
#
_symmetry.space_group_name_H-M   'P 1'
#
loop_
_entity.id
_entity.type
_entity.pdbx_description
1 polymer ?
#
loop_
_entity_poly.entity_id
_entity_poly.type
_entity_poly.pdbx_seq_one_letter_code
_entity_poly.pdbx_strand_id
1 'polypeptide(L)'
;MWPLMLRGSDLKYREINNNDGEDTSVSDLEEHRNWNLLLYVVISILATGWTTTTILYWKSSTIAPTPNRKFQLETFTPIPEDVFEPVRKVFQPDERYVGNSREVDHHWDDLVAGHDAVWIEDPKKWNLPEGIVAPFDHPHKTDPPQHDFYVISILHQLHCLNMVRFQFWQARDGVDLDTEHDAVKWNLHVLHCFEYLRQAISCGGDLIIEGSSPIKVGKGHATSVTGWGVEHDCIDFELLRQFQIEQERKYNLTWQHNFHG
;
A
#
# COMPACT_ATOMS: atom_id res chain seq x y z
N MET A 1 28.34 -69.91 84.13
CA MET A 1 29.65 -69.87 84.81
C MET A 1 29.79 -68.47 85.41
N TRP A 2 29.69 -68.35 86.72
CA TRP A 2 30.13 -67.19 87.52
C TRP A 2 31.67 -66.99 87.31
N PRO A 3 32.34 -65.85 87.66
CA PRO A 3 32.09 -65.12 88.91
C PRO A 3 32.43 -63.60 89.03
N LEU A 4 31.82 -62.99 90.07
CA LEU A 4 32.35 -62.10 91.15
C LEU A 4 33.10 -60.78 90.87
N MET A 5 32.62 -59.65 91.44
CA MET A 5 33.15 -58.87 92.62
C MET A 5 34.30 -57.89 92.29
N LEU A 6 34.57 -56.73 92.93
CA LEU A 6 34.17 -55.98 94.15
C LEU A 6 34.82 -54.55 93.99
N ARG A 7 34.14 -53.45 94.37
CA ARG A 7 34.43 -52.53 95.51
C ARG A 7 35.44 -51.35 95.32
N GLY A 8 34.98 -50.14 95.72
CA GLY A 8 35.77 -49.00 96.26
C GLY A 8 35.64 -47.68 95.48
N SER A 9 34.86 -46.66 95.92
CA SER A 9 35.22 -45.51 96.81
C SER A 9 36.07 -44.44 96.08
N ASP A 10 35.90 -43.11 96.13
CA ASP A 10 35.38 -42.19 97.15
C ASP A 10 35.08 -40.79 96.56
N LEU A 11 34.37 -39.96 97.32
CA LEU A 11 34.02 -38.54 97.08
C LEU A 11 35.19 -37.54 97.21
N LYS A 12 35.28 -36.52 96.32
CA LYS A 12 35.17 -35.04 96.60
C LYS A 12 35.84 -34.13 95.53
N TYR A 13 35.03 -33.19 95.02
CA TYR A 13 35.26 -31.79 94.55
C TYR A 13 36.47 -31.36 93.69
N ARG A 14 36.19 -30.61 92.59
CA ARG A 14 36.71 -29.24 92.34
C ARG A 14 35.99 -28.53 91.18
N GLU A 15 35.51 -27.31 91.43
CA GLU A 15 35.28 -26.29 90.39
C GLU A 15 36.59 -25.92 89.71
N ILE A 16 36.57 -25.69 88.38
CA ILE A 16 37.36 -24.65 87.70
C ILE A 16 36.55 -24.15 86.48
N ASN A 17 36.33 -22.83 86.42
CA ASN A 17 35.74 -22.07 85.32
C ASN A 17 36.68 -21.98 84.10
N ASN A 18 36.13 -21.85 82.90
CA ASN A 18 36.09 -20.59 82.12
C ASN A 18 35.84 -20.88 80.64
N ASN A 19 34.86 -20.13 80.11
CA ASN A 19 34.67 -19.62 78.75
C ASN A 19 35.44 -20.29 77.61
N ASP A 20 34.68 -20.79 76.62
CA ASP A 20 34.86 -20.53 75.18
C ASP A 20 33.72 -21.24 74.42
N GLY A 21 32.75 -20.49 73.91
CA GLY A 21 31.63 -21.11 73.17
C GLY A 21 30.52 -20.14 72.76
N GLU A 22 30.84 -19.03 72.09
CA GLU A 22 29.80 -18.13 71.57
C GLU A 22 30.24 -17.33 70.33
N ASP A 23 30.82 -17.97 69.31
CA ASP A 23 31.12 -17.26 68.05
C ASP A 23 30.83 -18.05 66.76
N THR A 24 30.66 -19.38 66.83
CA THR A 24 30.41 -20.21 65.65
C THR A 24 28.93 -20.44 65.32
N SER A 25 28.01 -20.32 66.28
CA SER A 25 26.58 -20.60 66.02
C SER A 25 25.81 -19.40 65.48
N VAL A 26 26.21 -18.18 65.85
CA VAL A 26 25.52 -16.95 65.46
C VAL A 26 25.88 -16.55 64.02
N SER A 27 27.15 -16.69 63.64
CA SER A 27 27.64 -16.40 62.28
C SER A 27 26.99 -17.30 61.22
N ASP A 28 26.93 -18.61 61.46
CA ASP A 28 26.29 -19.57 60.56
C ASP A 28 24.77 -19.32 60.40
N LEU A 29 24.07 -18.95 61.48
CA LEU A 29 22.64 -18.64 61.44
C LEU A 29 22.34 -17.33 60.72
N GLU A 30 23.18 -16.30 60.89
CA GLU A 30 23.04 -15.03 60.18
C GLU A 30 23.39 -15.15 58.69
N GLU A 31 24.40 -15.94 58.35
CA GLU A 31 24.76 -16.24 56.96
C GLU A 31 23.64 -17.02 56.25
N HIS A 32 23.09 -18.06 56.88
CA HIS A 32 21.94 -18.79 56.33
C HIS A 32 20.69 -17.92 56.18
N ARG A 33 20.40 -17.03 57.13
CA ARG A 33 19.27 -16.10 57.07
C ARG A 33 19.42 -15.11 55.91
N ASN A 34 20.62 -14.56 55.70
CA ASN A 34 20.91 -13.64 54.60
C ASN A 34 20.86 -14.35 53.24
N TRP A 35 21.35 -15.59 53.15
CA TRP A 35 21.22 -16.42 51.95
C TRP A 35 19.77 -16.73 51.60
N ASN A 36 18.95 -17.08 52.60
CA ASN A 36 17.52 -17.30 52.41
C ASN A 36 16.81 -16.01 51.97
N LEU A 37 17.14 -14.86 52.56
CA LEU A 37 16.58 -13.57 52.17
C LEU A 37 16.92 -13.24 50.71
N LEU A 38 18.19 -13.44 50.31
CA LEU A 38 18.66 -13.20 48.95
C LEU A 38 18.00 -14.16 47.96
N LEU A 39 17.81 -15.42 48.34
CA LEU A 39 17.07 -16.42 47.57
C LEU A 39 15.59 -16.00 47.37
N TYR A 40 14.91 -15.54 48.41
CA TYR A 40 13.53 -15.05 48.31
C TYR A 40 13.41 -13.79 47.44
N VAL A 41 14.39 -12.89 47.48
CA VAL A 41 14.46 -11.72 46.59
C VAL A 41 14.62 -12.15 45.13
N VAL A 42 15.54 -13.08 44.85
CA VAL A 42 15.75 -13.61 43.49
C VAL A 42 14.50 -14.32 42.98
N ILE A 43 13.87 -15.17 43.79
CA ILE A 43 12.61 -15.85 43.44
C ILE A 43 11.51 -14.83 43.15
N SER A 44 11.42 -13.75 43.94
CA SER A 44 10.41 -12.70 43.74
C SER A 44 10.65 -11.91 42.44
N ILE A 45 11.91 -11.62 42.10
CA ILE A 45 12.27 -10.96 40.84
C ILE A 45 11.95 -11.87 39.65
N LEU A 46 12.27 -13.16 39.75
CA LEU A 46 11.94 -14.11 38.69
C LEU A 46 10.42 -14.26 38.55
N ALA A 47 9.68 -14.38 39.65
CA ALA A 47 8.22 -14.50 39.62
C ALA A 47 7.55 -13.25 39.02
N THR A 48 8.02 -12.04 39.34
CA THR A 48 7.53 -10.81 38.74
C THR A 48 7.92 -10.70 37.26
N GLY A 49 9.12 -11.13 36.88
CA GLY A 49 9.55 -11.24 35.48
C GLY A 49 8.69 -12.22 34.66
N TRP A 50 8.42 -13.41 35.19
CA TRP A 50 7.59 -14.42 34.52
C TRP A 50 6.14 -13.94 34.39
N THR A 51 5.56 -13.40 35.46
CA THR A 51 4.18 -12.88 35.44
C THR A 51 4.01 -11.74 34.44
N THR A 52 4.92 -10.76 34.44
CA THR A 52 4.90 -9.67 33.46
C THR A 52 5.05 -10.19 32.02
N THR A 53 5.95 -11.15 31.78
CA THR A 53 6.13 -11.76 30.46
C THR A 53 4.87 -12.51 30.00
N THR A 54 4.22 -13.27 30.88
CA THR A 54 2.95 -13.93 30.56
C THR A 54 1.82 -12.93 30.33
N ILE A 55 1.74 -11.83 31.07
CA ILE A 55 0.72 -10.78 30.86
C ILE A 55 0.95 -10.09 29.52
N LEU A 56 2.20 -9.78 29.17
CA LEU A 56 2.57 -9.17 27.88
C LEU A 56 2.32 -10.13 26.72
N TYR A 57 2.67 -11.41 26.87
CA TYR A 57 2.40 -12.45 25.88
C TYR A 57 0.89 -12.64 25.70
N TRP A 58 0.12 -12.71 26.78
CA TRP A 58 -1.32 -12.88 26.72
C TRP A 58 -1.96 -11.66 26.05
N LYS A 59 -1.59 -10.44 26.46
CA LYS A 59 -2.03 -9.19 25.80
C LYS A 59 -1.67 -9.19 24.31
N SER A 60 -0.46 -9.59 23.93
CA SER A 60 -0.02 -9.73 22.53
C SER A 60 -0.84 -10.78 21.76
N SER A 61 -1.14 -11.93 22.37
CA SER A 61 -1.91 -13.02 21.76
C SER A 61 -3.43 -12.77 21.71
N THR A 62 -3.95 -11.90 22.59
CA THR A 62 -5.37 -11.49 22.62
C THR A 62 -5.64 -10.22 21.81
N ILE A 63 -4.60 -9.44 21.48
CA ILE A 63 -4.67 -8.48 20.38
C ILE A 63 -4.73 -9.34 19.13
N ALA A 64 -5.96 -9.61 18.67
CA ALA A 64 -6.15 -10.11 17.33
C ALA A 64 -5.32 -9.23 16.39
N PRO A 65 -4.52 -9.80 15.46
CA PRO A 65 -3.91 -9.00 14.42
C PRO A 65 -5.03 -8.14 13.84
N THR A 66 -4.85 -6.82 13.85
CA THR A 66 -5.79 -5.86 13.30
C THR A 66 -6.29 -6.47 12.00
N PRO A 67 -7.61 -6.71 11.83
CA PRO A 67 -8.10 -7.39 10.65
C PRO A 67 -7.56 -6.62 9.47
N ASN A 68 -6.77 -7.32 8.63
CA ASN A 68 -6.09 -6.82 7.43
C ASN A 68 -6.61 -5.44 7.08
N ARG A 69 -5.80 -4.38 7.24
CA ARG A 69 -6.14 -3.05 6.72
C ARG A 69 -6.35 -3.26 5.23
N LYS A 70 -7.60 -3.55 4.84
CA LYS A 70 -8.05 -3.60 3.46
C LYS A 70 -7.60 -2.27 2.89
N PHE A 71 -7.04 -2.29 1.68
CA PHE A 71 -6.53 -1.11 1.00
C PHE A 71 -7.59 0.00 1.13
N GLN A 72 -7.37 0.96 2.04
CA GLN A 72 -8.27 2.07 2.24
C GLN A 72 -7.90 3.05 1.13
N LEU A 73 -8.77 3.24 0.15
CA LEU A 73 -8.65 4.39 -0.73
C LEU A 73 -8.65 5.63 0.18
N GLU A 74 -7.56 6.39 0.12
CA GLU A 74 -7.49 7.69 0.79
C GLU A 74 -8.53 8.61 0.15
N THR A 75 -9.64 8.85 0.85
CA THR A 75 -10.77 9.65 0.35
C THR A 75 -10.58 11.15 0.56
N PHE A 76 -9.46 11.59 1.15
CA PHE A 76 -9.14 13.00 1.31
C PHE A 76 -8.54 13.57 0.02
N THR A 77 -9.40 13.82 -0.97
CA THR A 77 -9.02 14.27 -2.30
C THR A 77 -10.02 15.31 -2.83
N PRO A 78 -9.60 16.25 -3.68
CA PRO A 78 -10.51 17.15 -4.39
C PRO A 78 -11.42 16.45 -5.40
N ILE A 79 -11.18 15.16 -5.69
CA ILE A 79 -12.00 14.36 -6.61
C ILE A 79 -13.37 14.08 -5.94
N PRO A 80 -14.49 14.30 -6.66
CA PRO A 80 -15.83 14.01 -6.17
C PRO A 80 -16.01 12.55 -5.69
N GLU A 81 -16.78 12.34 -4.62
CA GLU A 81 -16.98 11.02 -4.00
C GLU A 81 -17.68 10.02 -4.93
N ASP A 82 -18.60 10.51 -5.76
CA ASP A 82 -19.34 9.73 -6.76
C ASP A 82 -18.45 9.10 -7.83
N VAL A 83 -17.26 9.65 -8.10
CA VAL A 83 -16.25 9.00 -8.96
C VAL A 83 -15.83 7.65 -8.41
N PHE A 84 -15.80 7.49 -7.09
CA PHE A 84 -15.36 6.26 -6.43
C PHE A 84 -16.50 5.25 -6.23
N GLU A 85 -17.73 5.58 -6.61
CA GLU A 85 -18.83 4.63 -6.61
C GLU A 85 -18.60 3.57 -7.71
N PRO A 86 -18.56 2.27 -7.35
CA PRO A 86 -18.26 1.23 -8.34
C PRO A 86 -19.34 1.15 -9.43
N VAL A 87 -18.91 1.25 -10.69
CA VAL A 87 -19.73 1.00 -11.87
C VAL A 87 -19.36 -0.34 -12.50
N ARG A 88 -20.37 -1.09 -12.94
CA ARG A 88 -20.20 -2.37 -13.64
C ARG A 88 -19.90 -2.09 -15.10
N LYS A 89 -18.74 -2.54 -15.58
CA LYS A 89 -18.35 -2.37 -16.99
C LYS A 89 -17.91 -3.69 -17.59
N VAL A 90 -18.53 -4.06 -18.71
CA VAL A 90 -18.07 -5.18 -19.52
C VAL A 90 -17.11 -4.65 -20.57
N PHE A 91 -15.89 -5.17 -20.60
CA PHE A 91 -14.92 -4.76 -21.59
C PHE A 91 -15.29 -5.31 -22.97
N GLN A 92 -15.23 -4.44 -23.97
CA GLN A 92 -15.49 -4.75 -25.36
C GLN A 92 -14.55 -3.95 -26.25
N PRO A 93 -14.11 -4.47 -27.41
CA PRO A 93 -13.30 -3.70 -28.35
C PRO A 93 -14.03 -2.40 -28.76
N ASP A 94 -13.34 -1.26 -28.62
CA ASP A 94 -13.82 0.04 -29.08
C ASP A 94 -12.96 0.51 -30.24
N GLU A 95 -13.48 0.41 -31.46
CA GLU A 95 -12.74 0.67 -32.70
C GLU A 95 -12.21 2.11 -32.80
N ARG A 96 -12.82 3.06 -32.05
CA ARG A 96 -12.37 4.46 -31.98
C ARG A 96 -10.94 4.61 -31.45
N TYR A 97 -10.47 3.63 -30.67
CA TYR A 97 -9.17 3.67 -30.00
C TYR A 97 -8.15 2.69 -30.59
N VAL A 98 -8.52 1.95 -31.64
CA VAL A 98 -7.68 0.89 -32.22
C VAL A 98 -7.05 1.36 -33.53
N GLY A 99 -5.71 1.39 -33.57
CA GLY A 99 -4.93 1.66 -34.79
C GLY A 99 -4.03 2.90 -34.70
N ASN A 100 -3.72 3.45 -35.89
CA ASN A 100 -2.78 4.56 -36.11
C ASN A 100 -3.33 5.63 -37.08
N SER A 101 -4.63 5.94 -36.98
CA SER A 101 -5.21 7.03 -37.77
C SER A 101 -5.21 8.32 -36.97
N ARG A 102 -5.27 9.46 -37.66
CA ARG A 102 -5.45 10.77 -37.00
C ARG A 102 -6.72 10.83 -36.14
N GLU A 103 -7.77 10.14 -36.57
CA GLU A 103 -9.02 10.05 -35.80
C GLU A 103 -8.82 9.28 -34.49
N VAL A 104 -8.07 8.16 -34.53
CA VAL A 104 -7.68 7.43 -33.33
C VAL A 104 -6.84 8.31 -32.42
N ASP A 105 -5.87 9.05 -32.96
CA ASP A 105 -5.03 9.97 -32.17
C ASP A 105 -5.89 11.02 -31.45
N HIS A 106 -6.87 11.63 -32.13
CA HIS A 106 -7.81 12.56 -31.52
C HIS A 106 -8.63 11.93 -30.39
N HIS A 107 -9.15 10.72 -30.59
CA HIS A 107 -9.91 10.03 -29.55
C HIS A 107 -9.05 9.73 -28.32
N TRP A 108 -7.78 9.38 -28.50
CA TRP A 108 -6.86 9.17 -27.39
C TRP A 108 -6.54 10.48 -26.64
N ASP A 109 -6.36 11.60 -27.34
CA ASP A 109 -6.13 12.90 -26.71
C ASP A 109 -7.36 13.37 -25.91
N ASP A 110 -8.57 13.10 -26.40
CA ASP A 110 -9.83 13.44 -25.74
C ASP A 110 -10.02 12.73 -24.38
N LEU A 111 -9.36 11.59 -24.15
CA LEU A 111 -9.43 10.86 -22.86
C LEU A 111 -8.85 11.65 -21.70
N VAL A 112 -7.90 12.54 -21.99
CA VAL A 112 -7.15 13.31 -20.99
C VAL A 112 -7.33 14.82 -21.17
N ALA A 113 -8.36 15.24 -21.91
CA ALA A 113 -8.58 16.63 -22.32
C ALA A 113 -7.34 17.27 -22.97
N GLY A 114 -6.56 16.48 -23.70
CA GLY A 114 -5.34 16.91 -24.40
C GLY A 114 -4.10 17.16 -23.52
N HIS A 115 -4.22 17.27 -22.19
CA HIS A 115 -3.09 17.67 -21.34
C HIS A 115 -3.00 17.03 -19.95
N ASP A 116 -3.91 16.13 -19.57
CA ASP A 116 -3.98 15.35 -18.31
C ASP A 116 -4.01 16.12 -16.96
N ALA A 117 -3.71 17.41 -16.99
CA ALA A 117 -3.71 18.28 -15.83
C ALA A 117 -5.13 18.67 -15.37
N VAL A 118 -5.25 18.99 -14.08
CA VAL A 118 -6.44 19.47 -13.39
C VAL A 118 -6.09 20.66 -12.52
N TRP A 119 -6.87 21.74 -12.62
CA TRP A 119 -6.73 22.90 -11.76
C TRP A 119 -7.37 22.65 -10.40
N ILE A 120 -6.71 23.07 -9.31
CA ILE A 120 -7.22 22.94 -7.95
C ILE A 120 -7.20 24.31 -7.27
N GLU A 121 -8.37 24.88 -7.02
CA GLU A 121 -8.53 26.25 -6.50
C GLU A 121 -7.84 26.51 -5.14
N ASP A 122 -7.90 25.56 -4.20
CA ASP A 122 -7.22 25.65 -2.91
C ASP A 122 -6.48 24.34 -2.62
N PRO A 123 -5.25 24.16 -3.11
CA PRO A 123 -4.50 22.93 -2.90
C PRO A 123 -4.12 22.70 -1.45
N LYS A 124 -3.98 23.77 -0.65
CA LYS A 124 -3.63 23.69 0.78
C LYS A 124 -4.74 23.04 1.59
N LYS A 125 -6.01 23.32 1.24
CA LYS A 125 -7.17 22.63 1.83
C LYS A 125 -7.04 21.10 1.74
N TRP A 126 -6.44 20.60 0.66
CA TRP A 126 -6.28 19.17 0.37
C TRP A 126 -4.90 18.62 0.76
N ASN A 127 -4.08 19.43 1.46
CA ASN A 127 -2.71 19.09 1.82
C ASN A 127 -1.85 18.63 0.62
N LEU A 128 -2.10 19.22 -0.55
CA LEU A 128 -1.35 18.93 -1.76
C LEU A 128 0.01 19.65 -1.76
N PRO A 129 1.06 19.04 -2.34
CA PRO A 129 2.33 19.72 -2.56
C PRO A 129 2.18 20.85 -3.58
N GLU A 130 3.24 21.60 -3.83
CA GLU A 130 3.27 22.55 -4.94
C GLU A 130 3.02 21.82 -6.27
N GLY A 131 2.13 22.39 -7.10
CA GLY A 131 1.75 21.85 -8.40
C GLY A 131 2.62 22.35 -9.54
N ILE A 132 2.15 22.11 -10.76
CA ILE A 132 2.73 22.64 -11.99
C ILE A 132 2.01 23.93 -12.40
N VAL A 133 2.63 24.67 -13.32
CA VAL A 133 1.95 25.77 -14.02
C VAL A 133 0.94 25.21 -15.02
N ALA A 134 -0.04 26.03 -15.42
CA ALA A 134 -0.98 25.66 -16.48
C ALA A 134 -0.22 25.19 -17.74
N PRO A 135 -0.54 24.00 -18.29
CA PRO A 135 0.17 23.44 -19.44
C PRO A 135 -0.21 24.08 -20.78
N PHE A 136 -1.11 25.06 -20.76
CA PHE A 136 -1.61 25.78 -21.94
C PHE A 136 -1.40 27.29 -21.80
N ASP A 137 -1.39 27.98 -22.95
CA ASP A 137 -1.25 29.43 -22.97
C ASP A 137 -2.57 30.12 -22.63
N HIS A 138 -2.51 31.16 -21.78
CA HIS A 138 -3.68 31.87 -21.30
C HIS A 138 -3.39 33.39 -21.28
N PRO A 139 -4.31 34.26 -21.77
CA PRO A 139 -4.04 35.70 -21.97
C PRO A 139 -3.67 36.48 -20.69
N HIS A 140 -4.04 35.95 -19.52
CA HIS A 140 -3.86 36.60 -18.22
C HIS A 140 -3.08 35.71 -17.24
N LYS A 141 -1.99 35.10 -17.70
CA LYS A 141 -1.03 34.42 -16.81
C LYS A 141 -0.59 35.37 -15.70
N THR A 142 -0.60 34.87 -14.46
CA THR A 142 -0.08 35.65 -13.33
C THR A 142 1.43 35.74 -13.40
N ASP A 143 1.99 36.83 -12.84
CA ASP A 143 3.42 37.00 -12.66
C ASP A 143 3.72 37.24 -11.16
N PRO A 144 4.32 36.26 -10.45
CA PRO A 144 4.77 34.95 -10.94
C PRO A 144 3.60 34.00 -11.29
N PRO A 145 3.82 32.98 -12.13
CA PRO A 145 2.80 31.99 -12.48
C PRO A 145 2.35 31.20 -11.25
N GLN A 146 1.07 30.83 -11.22
CA GLN A 146 0.51 29.97 -10.19
C GLN A 146 0.86 28.51 -10.45
N HIS A 147 1.04 27.75 -9.36
CA HIS A 147 1.44 26.34 -9.33
C HIS A 147 0.33 25.48 -8.74
N ASP A 148 -0.88 25.64 -9.26
CA ASP A 148 -2.13 25.09 -8.77
C ASP A 148 -2.74 24.05 -9.73
N PHE A 149 -1.96 23.61 -10.72
CA PHE A 149 -2.31 22.48 -11.57
C PHE A 149 -1.64 21.18 -11.09
N TYR A 150 -2.36 20.08 -11.20
CA TYR A 150 -1.96 18.75 -10.78
C TYR A 150 -2.31 17.73 -11.84
N VAL A 151 -1.82 16.50 -11.75
CA VAL A 151 -2.18 15.43 -12.67
C VAL A 151 -2.79 14.27 -11.89
N ILE A 152 -3.94 13.77 -12.36
CA ILE A 152 -4.59 12.60 -11.77
C ILE A 152 -3.89 11.35 -12.31
N SER A 153 -3.47 10.45 -11.40
CA SER A 153 -2.63 9.29 -11.77
C SER A 153 -3.22 8.43 -12.90
N ILE A 154 -4.54 8.21 -12.92
CA ILE A 154 -5.21 7.45 -13.99
C ILE A 154 -5.11 8.17 -15.35
N LEU A 155 -5.27 9.49 -15.37
CA LEU A 155 -5.12 10.30 -16.58
C LEU A 155 -3.66 10.30 -17.07
N HIS A 156 -2.70 10.37 -16.14
CA HIS A 156 -1.28 10.27 -16.50
C HIS A 156 -0.92 8.90 -17.09
N GLN A 157 -1.47 7.82 -16.53
CA GLN A 157 -1.27 6.46 -17.08
C GLN A 157 -1.81 6.36 -18.51
N LEU A 158 -2.98 6.95 -18.79
CA LEU A 158 -3.52 7.03 -20.16
C LEU A 158 -2.65 7.89 -21.08
N HIS A 159 -2.17 9.04 -20.60
CA HIS A 159 -1.24 9.90 -21.35
C HIS A 159 0.05 9.13 -21.71
N CYS A 160 0.70 8.49 -20.74
CA CYS A 160 1.88 7.66 -20.97
C CYS A 160 1.60 6.51 -21.94
N LEU A 161 0.45 5.82 -21.80
CA LEU A 161 0.07 4.74 -22.70
C LEU A 161 -0.11 5.25 -24.14
N ASN A 162 -0.72 6.42 -24.33
CA ASN A 162 -0.85 7.05 -25.64
C ASN A 162 0.53 7.40 -26.24
N MET A 163 1.46 7.92 -25.43
CA MET A 163 2.83 8.20 -25.88
C MET A 163 3.56 6.93 -26.35
N VAL A 164 3.40 5.81 -25.62
CA VAL A 164 3.95 4.51 -26.01
C VAL A 164 3.29 4.01 -27.30
N ARG A 165 1.97 4.13 -27.43
CA ARG A 165 1.22 3.79 -28.65
C ARG A 165 1.73 4.57 -29.85
N PHE A 166 1.86 5.88 -29.72
CA PHE A 166 2.31 6.77 -30.79
C PHE A 166 3.75 6.45 -31.24
N GLN A 167 4.67 6.25 -30.29
CA GLN A 167 6.05 5.85 -30.60
C GLN A 167 6.14 4.46 -31.22
N PHE A 168 5.33 3.50 -30.75
CA PHE A 168 5.24 2.16 -31.34
C PHE A 168 4.87 2.24 -32.82
N TRP A 169 3.87 3.05 -33.17
CA TRP A 169 3.43 3.18 -34.55
C TRP A 169 4.44 3.89 -35.45
N GLN A 170 5.04 4.98 -34.98
CA GLN A 170 6.12 5.64 -35.72
C GLN A 170 7.31 4.71 -35.98
N ALA A 171 7.69 3.89 -35.00
CA ALA A 171 8.79 2.93 -35.15
C ALA A 171 8.43 1.76 -36.07
N ARG A 172 7.14 1.45 -36.18
CA ARG A 172 6.63 0.36 -37.01
C ARG A 172 6.39 0.77 -38.46
N ASP A 173 6.09 2.04 -38.72
CA ASP A 173 5.87 2.54 -40.08
C ASP A 173 7.07 2.22 -40.97
N GLY A 174 6.82 1.48 -42.06
CA GLY A 174 7.85 1.04 -43.01
C GLY A 174 8.53 -0.31 -42.71
N VAL A 175 8.14 -1.01 -41.65
CA VAL A 175 8.61 -2.38 -41.35
C VAL A 175 7.73 -3.41 -42.06
N ASP A 176 8.34 -4.25 -42.90
CA ASP A 176 7.64 -5.36 -43.58
C ASP A 176 7.45 -6.56 -42.62
N LEU A 177 6.21 -6.72 -42.17
CA LEU A 177 5.81 -7.78 -41.25
C LEU A 177 5.64 -9.15 -41.95
N ASP A 178 5.58 -9.21 -43.29
CA ASP A 178 5.37 -10.48 -44.01
C ASP A 178 6.61 -11.39 -43.98
N THR A 179 7.74 -10.88 -43.48
CA THR A 179 9.00 -11.63 -43.33
C THR A 179 9.01 -12.59 -42.13
N GLU A 180 8.09 -12.42 -41.18
CA GLU A 180 7.99 -13.25 -39.97
C GLU A 180 6.66 -14.00 -39.88
N HIS A 181 6.74 -15.32 -39.66
CA HIS A 181 5.58 -16.24 -39.67
C HIS A 181 4.47 -15.86 -38.68
N ASP A 182 4.81 -15.17 -37.59
CA ASP A 182 3.86 -14.78 -36.52
C ASP A 182 3.58 -13.27 -36.46
N ALA A 183 4.14 -12.45 -37.36
CA ALA A 183 4.03 -10.99 -37.28
C ALA A 183 2.58 -10.47 -37.27
N VAL A 184 1.70 -11.10 -38.07
CA VAL A 184 0.27 -10.78 -38.07
C VAL A 184 -0.37 -11.03 -36.71
N LYS A 185 0.01 -12.12 -36.02
CA LYS A 185 -0.50 -12.43 -34.68
C LYS A 185 0.03 -11.44 -33.65
N TRP A 186 1.30 -11.06 -33.73
CA TRP A 186 1.88 -10.07 -32.82
C TRP A 186 1.27 -8.68 -33.00
N ASN A 187 1.03 -8.27 -34.24
CA ASN A 187 0.31 -7.04 -34.53
C ASN A 187 -1.09 -7.03 -33.90
N LEU A 188 -1.87 -8.10 -34.11
CA LEU A 188 -3.20 -8.23 -33.50
C LEU A 188 -3.14 -8.24 -31.97
N HIS A 189 -2.06 -8.76 -31.37
CA HIS A 189 -1.83 -8.65 -29.93
C HIS A 189 -1.63 -7.21 -29.50
N VAL A 190 -0.67 -6.52 -30.10
CA VAL A 190 -0.37 -5.13 -29.73
C VAL A 190 -1.61 -4.23 -29.86
N LEU A 191 -2.40 -4.43 -30.92
CA LEU A 191 -3.64 -3.67 -31.14
C LEU A 191 -4.63 -3.79 -29.97
N HIS A 192 -4.97 -5.01 -29.57
CA HIS A 192 -5.90 -5.16 -28.46
C HIS A 192 -5.25 -4.92 -27.10
N CYS A 193 -3.92 -5.09 -26.96
CA CYS A 193 -3.21 -4.78 -25.72
C CYS A 193 -3.35 -3.29 -25.37
N PHE A 194 -3.17 -2.40 -26.35
CA PHE A 194 -3.38 -0.96 -26.12
C PHE A 194 -4.82 -0.67 -25.70
N GLU A 195 -5.80 -1.29 -26.36
CA GLU A 195 -7.21 -1.07 -26.04
C GLU A 195 -7.63 -1.67 -24.68
N TYR A 196 -7.10 -2.84 -24.36
CA TYR A 196 -7.30 -3.50 -23.08
C TYR A 196 -6.69 -2.69 -21.93
N LEU A 197 -5.44 -2.24 -22.09
CA LEU A 197 -4.77 -1.40 -21.10
C LEU A 197 -5.49 -0.06 -20.93
N ARG A 198 -5.98 0.55 -22.02
CA ARG A 198 -6.80 1.77 -21.94
C ARG A 198 -8.03 1.55 -21.06
N GLN A 199 -8.78 0.47 -21.29
CA GLN A 199 -9.99 0.17 -20.52
C GLN A 199 -9.67 -0.20 -19.06
N ALA A 200 -8.62 -1.00 -18.82
CA ALA A 200 -8.19 -1.37 -17.47
C ALA A 200 -7.73 -0.17 -16.64
N ILE A 201 -6.96 0.74 -17.25
CA ILE A 201 -6.53 1.99 -16.61
C ILE A 201 -7.75 2.87 -16.32
N SER A 202 -8.64 3.08 -17.31
CA SER A 202 -9.87 3.85 -17.10
C SER A 202 -10.79 3.23 -16.03
N CYS A 203 -10.74 1.91 -15.83
CA CYS A 203 -11.50 1.22 -14.79
C CYS A 203 -10.98 1.52 -13.37
N GLY A 204 -9.73 1.97 -13.21
CA GLY A 204 -9.16 2.30 -11.90
C GLY A 204 -8.49 1.14 -11.15
N GLY A 205 -8.13 0.06 -11.87
CA GLY A 205 -7.44 -1.11 -11.31
C GLY A 205 -8.40 -2.08 -10.61
N ASP A 206 -8.71 -3.19 -11.28
CA ASP A 206 -9.57 -4.27 -10.79
C ASP A 206 -8.74 -5.55 -10.57
N LEU A 207 -9.11 -6.37 -9.58
CA LEU A 207 -8.47 -7.66 -9.23
C LEU A 207 -9.27 -8.89 -9.72
N ILE A 208 -10.18 -8.71 -10.69
CA ILE A 208 -10.92 -9.80 -11.32
C ILE A 208 -9.98 -10.76 -12.09
N ILE A 209 -10.30 -12.06 -12.00
CA ILE A 209 -9.55 -13.12 -12.67
C ILE A 209 -10.11 -13.31 -14.08
N GLU A 210 -9.27 -13.05 -15.08
CA GLU A 210 -9.61 -13.23 -16.49
C GLU A 210 -9.13 -14.57 -17.06
N GLY A 211 -9.94 -15.16 -17.94
CA GLY A 211 -9.67 -16.45 -18.58
C GLY A 211 -9.18 -16.32 -20.02
N SER A 212 -8.83 -17.45 -20.64
CA SER A 212 -8.39 -17.48 -22.05
C SER A 212 -9.45 -16.94 -23.00
N SER A 213 -9.05 -16.03 -23.90
CA SER A 213 -9.91 -15.42 -24.92
C SER A 213 -9.15 -15.31 -26.26
N PRO A 214 -9.11 -16.40 -27.05
CA PRO A 214 -8.31 -16.46 -28.27
C PRO A 214 -8.89 -15.56 -29.39
N ILE A 215 -8.00 -14.89 -30.12
CA ILE A 215 -8.37 -14.04 -31.26
C ILE A 215 -8.24 -14.85 -32.56
N LYS A 216 -9.27 -14.86 -33.40
CA LYS A 216 -9.23 -15.55 -34.69
C LYS A 216 -8.26 -14.88 -35.67
N VAL A 217 -7.35 -15.64 -36.25
CA VAL A 217 -6.38 -15.17 -37.25
C VAL A 217 -6.36 -16.16 -38.42
N GLY A 218 -7.08 -15.84 -39.51
CA GLY A 218 -7.23 -16.74 -40.65
C GLY A 218 -7.86 -18.08 -40.25
N LYS A 219 -7.14 -19.19 -40.46
CA LYS A 219 -7.55 -20.55 -40.02
C LYS A 219 -7.07 -20.91 -38.59
N GLY A 220 -6.32 -20.02 -37.94
CA GLY A 220 -5.72 -20.23 -36.62
C GLY A 220 -6.22 -19.24 -35.56
N HIS A 221 -5.54 -19.24 -34.42
CA HIS A 221 -5.82 -18.32 -33.31
C HIS A 221 -4.52 -17.74 -32.74
N ALA A 222 -4.62 -16.54 -32.17
CA ALA A 222 -3.59 -15.93 -31.35
C ALA A 222 -3.92 -16.22 -29.86
N THR A 223 -2.93 -16.69 -29.09
CA THR A 223 -3.09 -16.96 -27.65
C THR A 223 -3.16 -15.66 -26.89
N SER A 224 -4.36 -15.25 -26.47
CA SER A 224 -4.59 -14.01 -25.75
C SER A 224 -5.50 -14.20 -24.52
N VAL A 225 -5.37 -13.26 -23.58
CA VAL A 225 -6.32 -12.93 -22.52
C VAL A 225 -6.63 -11.45 -22.70
N THR A 226 -7.84 -11.16 -23.13
CA THR A 226 -8.29 -9.85 -23.62
C THR A 226 -9.23 -9.14 -22.65
N GLY A 227 -9.69 -9.81 -21.61
CA GLY A 227 -10.79 -9.34 -20.74
C GLY A 227 -12.15 -9.17 -21.40
N TRP A 228 -12.28 -9.33 -22.73
CA TRP A 228 -13.54 -9.08 -23.43
C TRP A 228 -14.68 -9.97 -22.93
N GLY A 229 -15.82 -9.36 -22.63
CA GLY A 229 -17.00 -10.05 -22.10
C GLY A 229 -16.93 -10.41 -20.62
N VAL A 230 -15.84 -10.04 -19.91
CA VAL A 230 -15.76 -10.11 -18.45
C VAL A 230 -16.29 -8.80 -17.87
N GLU A 231 -17.05 -8.90 -16.79
CA GLU A 231 -17.60 -7.75 -16.07
C GLU A 231 -16.62 -7.33 -14.97
N HIS A 232 -16.34 -6.02 -14.90
CA HIS A 232 -15.41 -5.37 -13.97
C HIS A 232 -16.12 -4.40 -13.03
N ASP A 233 -15.62 -4.29 -11.79
CA ASP A 233 -16.02 -3.26 -10.82
C ASP A 233 -15.05 -2.07 -10.97
N CYS A 234 -15.50 -1.01 -11.64
CA CYS A 234 -14.67 0.14 -12.04
C CYS A 234 -15.04 1.43 -11.28
N ILE A 235 -14.15 2.42 -11.27
CA ILE A 235 -14.54 3.81 -10.97
C ILE A 235 -15.40 4.39 -12.09
N ASP A 236 -16.19 5.43 -11.80
CA ASP A 236 -16.87 6.19 -12.85
C ASP A 236 -15.88 7.13 -13.56
N PHE A 237 -15.24 6.58 -14.59
CA PHE A 237 -14.29 7.30 -15.42
C PHE A 237 -14.88 8.54 -16.11
N GLU A 238 -16.17 8.51 -16.45
CA GLU A 238 -16.78 9.65 -17.13
C GLU A 238 -16.97 10.80 -16.13
N LEU A 239 -17.41 10.52 -14.91
CA LEU A 239 -17.45 11.54 -13.84
C LEU A 239 -16.05 12.10 -13.54
N LEU A 240 -15.01 11.26 -13.55
CA LEU A 240 -13.63 11.74 -13.40
C LEU A 240 -13.22 12.69 -14.53
N ARG A 241 -13.56 12.36 -15.77
CA ARG A 241 -13.28 13.19 -16.95
C ARG A 241 -14.07 14.50 -16.90
N GLN A 242 -15.34 14.45 -16.53
CA GLN A 242 -16.18 15.65 -16.35
C GLN A 242 -15.64 16.55 -15.24
N PHE A 243 -15.16 15.97 -14.14
CA PHE A 243 -14.48 16.73 -13.08
C PHE A 243 -13.26 17.49 -13.62
N GLN A 244 -12.39 16.84 -14.41
CA GLN A 244 -11.23 17.50 -15.02
C GLN A 244 -11.65 18.68 -15.90
N ILE A 245 -12.60 18.45 -16.83
CA ILE A 245 -13.11 19.47 -17.76
C ILE A 245 -13.74 20.66 -16.99
N GLU A 246 -14.49 20.37 -15.93
CA GLU A 246 -15.13 21.39 -15.10
C GLU A 246 -14.11 22.22 -14.33
N GLN A 247 -13.01 21.64 -13.85
CA GLN A 247 -11.94 22.41 -13.21
C GLN A 247 -11.27 23.36 -14.20
N GLU A 248 -11.01 22.93 -15.42
CA GLU A 248 -10.51 23.81 -16.48
C GLU A 248 -11.51 24.93 -16.79
N ARG A 249 -12.81 24.61 -16.87
CA ARG A 249 -13.87 25.61 -17.07
C ARG A 249 -13.92 26.63 -15.94
N LYS A 250 -13.79 26.19 -14.68
CA LYS A 250 -13.75 27.09 -13.50
C LYS A 250 -12.52 27.96 -13.50
N TYR A 251 -11.35 27.40 -13.81
CA TYR A 251 -10.12 28.15 -14.01
C TYR A 251 -10.37 29.26 -15.04
N ASN A 252 -10.97 28.92 -16.19
CA ASN A 252 -11.38 29.85 -17.26
C ASN A 252 -12.49 30.86 -16.87
N LEU A 253 -13.15 30.71 -15.71
CA LEU A 253 -14.15 31.67 -15.21
C LEU A 253 -13.61 32.62 -14.14
N THR A 254 -12.49 32.29 -13.47
CA THR A 254 -11.83 33.20 -12.52
C THR A 254 -11.51 34.58 -13.13
N TRP A 255 -11.55 34.67 -14.45
CA TRP A 255 -11.29 35.86 -15.26
C TRP A 255 -12.51 36.75 -15.52
N GLN A 256 -13.75 36.24 -15.53
CA GLN A 256 -14.93 37.04 -15.89
C GLN A 256 -15.33 38.05 -14.80
N HIS A 257 -14.90 37.83 -13.55
CA HIS A 257 -15.22 38.71 -12.42
C HIS A 257 -14.22 39.84 -12.18
N ASN A 258 -13.09 39.89 -12.90
CA ASN A 258 -12.10 40.97 -12.77
C ASN A 258 -12.38 42.18 -13.70
N PHE A 259 -13.53 42.25 -14.38
CA PHE A 259 -13.91 43.34 -15.29
C PHE A 259 -14.71 44.49 -14.64
N HIS A 260 -14.86 44.52 -13.31
CA HIS A 260 -15.58 45.58 -12.58
C HIS A 260 -14.78 46.21 -11.43
N GLY A 261 -13.45 46.28 -11.55
CA GLY A 261 -12.57 47.02 -10.64
C GLY A 261 -12.05 48.31 -11.26
#